data_AF-A0A7G9YYM5-F1
#
_entry.id   AF-A0A7G9YYM5-F1
#
_cell.length_a   1.000
_cell.length_b   1.000
_cell.length_c   1.000
_cell.angle_alpha   90.00
_cell.angle_beta   90.00
_cell.angle_gamma   90.00
#
_symmetry.space_group_name_H-M   'P 1'
#
loop_
_entity.id
_entity.type
_entity.pdbx_description
1 polymer ?
#
loop_
_entity_poly.entity_id
_entity_poly.type
_entity_poly.pdbx_seq_one_letter_code
_entity_poly.pdbx_strand_id
1 'polypeptide(L)'
;MTTETDREGLIKKFFELEDADECVVSAWVLFIDVQRAYKGEKAGTISRRERDKVQRKFDGYVRKNKLRMLGEEEGLKAHELAIVKGEEGEGEIKALNSFDVWLLADFEEVCSALVADEPKEVEGFSGAITEFLEDPDVDEWLKERLVEKNKEAGERLLKTILEKRPAEVNVHSLLVEHCEREGRFSEAEAEYQRMLSETDDELVWANYGYFLEKKERYEDASDALKNSLEICERVGEEEAGEFLEEVKRSISRVERMKDLEGEKVRAAREYQEAMWLIADIMEFAEKRMEREIKKAQEEYMKEKEMEEIVLEDSFDFMYWFLFHRKQSNGKVPGMVYAEEESLGEVTKERLKGLESPVEGTFEIVDVDHASFKLAVKDIITDEEYALMGDFSGISEGQIFSGNIYPWSDFYLTGGAVAIYIDDHSERLKKLVEELKSGKLLEDAKKELKKEHDAFVLYFGTEERIFKSKKECEKAFNKFSKWFLFEYVSVTEKGGKTAAEIYEEKYGEKPKPERTKLPRSFAGAGDIGAISYPEYGISFVRHYSFLKRVFDTGADDEIEEGKEKLKEILLSEEPFILKKLMSGRERNTVKIINSVFDAGLGADTSEEEISGFMGELRDDWDAEAVK
;
A
#
# COMPACT_ATOMS: atom_id res chain seq x y z
N MET A 1 15.06 26.31 -36.82
CA MET A 1 14.12 27.42 -36.49
C MET A 1 12.91 27.28 -37.40
N THR A 2 11.93 26.50 -36.94
CA THR A 2 10.60 26.30 -37.55
C THR A 2 9.87 27.65 -37.59
N THR A 3 9.24 28.00 -38.71
CA THR A 3 8.46 29.25 -38.81
C THR A 3 7.10 29.09 -38.13
N GLU A 4 6.46 30.18 -37.69
CA GLU A 4 5.15 30.12 -36.98
C GLU A 4 4.07 29.39 -37.82
N THR A 5 4.10 29.57 -39.15
CA THR A 5 3.24 28.88 -40.13
C THR A 5 3.50 27.37 -40.22
N ASP A 6 4.74 26.94 -39.98
CA ASP A 6 5.16 25.53 -40.03
C ASP A 6 4.67 24.77 -38.79
N ARG A 7 4.70 25.43 -37.63
CA ARG A 7 4.23 24.86 -36.35
C ARG A 7 2.70 24.75 -36.27
N GLU A 8 1.95 25.70 -36.84
CA GLU A 8 0.49 25.55 -36.99
C GLU A 8 0.14 24.35 -37.89
N GLY A 9 0.90 24.14 -38.98
CA GLY A 9 0.74 22.97 -39.86
C GLY A 9 1.00 21.65 -39.13
N LEU A 10 2.07 21.59 -38.34
CA LEU A 10 2.39 20.43 -37.51
C LEU A 10 1.29 20.14 -36.49
N ILE A 11 0.83 21.14 -35.74
CA ILE A 11 -0.24 20.99 -34.74
C ILE A 11 -1.52 20.48 -35.39
N LYS A 12 -1.89 21.00 -36.57
CA LYS A 12 -3.06 20.52 -37.31
C LYS A 12 -2.94 19.05 -37.63
N LYS A 13 -1.83 18.60 -38.21
CA LYS A 13 -1.64 17.18 -38.55
C LYS A 13 -1.54 16.28 -37.33
N PHE A 14 -0.76 16.68 -36.33
CA PHE A 14 -0.44 15.85 -35.17
C PHE A 14 -1.61 15.68 -34.21
N PHE A 15 -2.45 16.72 -34.03
CA PHE A 15 -3.67 16.62 -33.24
C PHE A 15 -4.92 16.39 -34.09
N GLU A 16 -4.76 16.16 -35.39
CA GLU A 16 -5.87 15.98 -36.35
C GLU A 16 -6.91 17.11 -36.27
N LEU A 17 -6.41 18.35 -36.23
CA LEU A 17 -7.20 19.59 -36.13
C LEU A 17 -7.30 20.32 -37.48
N GLU A 18 -7.21 19.61 -38.60
CA GLU A 18 -7.26 20.21 -39.95
C GLU A 18 -8.57 20.98 -40.20
N ASP A 19 -9.68 20.45 -39.68
CA ASP A 19 -11.01 21.04 -39.80
C ASP A 19 -11.38 21.97 -38.62
N ALA A 20 -10.47 22.15 -37.65
CA ALA A 20 -10.73 22.99 -36.48
C ALA A 20 -10.66 24.49 -36.83
N ASP A 21 -11.41 25.30 -36.06
CA ASP A 21 -11.37 26.77 -36.16
C ASP A 21 -9.92 27.28 -35.95
N GLU A 22 -9.45 28.18 -36.81
CA GLU A 22 -8.07 28.72 -36.74
C GLU A 22 -7.75 29.30 -35.36
N CYS A 23 -8.72 29.91 -34.68
CA CYS A 23 -8.52 30.42 -33.33
C CYS A 23 -8.24 29.31 -32.31
N VAL A 24 -8.82 28.12 -32.48
CA VAL A 24 -8.55 26.96 -31.63
C VAL A 24 -7.13 26.44 -31.87
N VAL A 25 -6.72 26.32 -33.14
CA VAL A 25 -5.36 25.88 -33.49
C VAL A 25 -4.30 26.85 -32.95
N SER A 26 -4.46 28.16 -33.17
CA SER A 26 -3.50 29.14 -32.63
C SER A 26 -3.51 29.18 -31.09
N ALA A 27 -4.63 28.84 -30.44
CA ALA A 27 -4.66 28.70 -28.99
C ALA A 27 -3.85 27.50 -28.52
N TRP A 28 -3.88 26.37 -29.23
CA TRP A 28 -3.02 25.23 -28.97
C TRP A 28 -1.53 25.57 -29.15
N VAL A 29 -1.15 26.32 -30.20
CA VAL A 29 0.24 26.81 -30.35
C VAL A 29 0.71 27.55 -29.09
N LEU A 30 -0.11 28.49 -28.62
CA LEU A 30 0.20 29.28 -27.43
C LEU A 30 0.20 28.42 -26.16
N PHE A 31 -0.64 27.40 -26.08
CA PHE A 31 -0.65 26.48 -24.95
C PHE A 31 0.60 25.59 -24.91
N ILE A 32 1.09 25.12 -26.07
CA ILE A 32 2.37 24.41 -26.14
C ILE A 32 3.52 25.31 -25.67
N ASP A 33 3.51 26.60 -26.05
CA ASP A 33 4.49 27.56 -25.54
C ASP A 33 4.44 27.70 -24.01
N VAL A 34 3.22 27.67 -23.43
CA VAL A 34 3.03 27.67 -21.99
C VAL A 34 3.67 26.43 -21.36
N GLN A 35 3.42 25.23 -21.90
CA GLN A 35 4.02 23.98 -21.38
C GLN A 35 5.55 24.04 -21.41
N ARG A 36 6.14 24.44 -22.55
CA ARG A 36 7.59 24.66 -22.69
C ARG A 36 8.13 25.65 -21.65
N ALA A 37 7.41 26.74 -21.40
CA ALA A 37 7.83 27.74 -20.44
C ALA A 37 7.78 27.24 -18.98
N TYR A 38 6.79 26.42 -18.62
CA TYR A 38 6.75 25.78 -17.30
C TYR A 38 7.93 24.83 -17.08
N LYS A 39 8.25 24.00 -18.07
CA LYS A 39 9.43 23.12 -18.02
C LYS A 39 10.73 23.92 -17.95
N GLY A 40 10.84 24.98 -18.75
CA GLY A 40 12.00 25.86 -18.74
C GLY A 40 12.22 26.59 -17.41
N GLU A 41 11.16 26.99 -16.71
CA GLU A 41 11.28 27.54 -15.35
C GLU A 41 11.76 26.46 -14.37
N LYS A 42 11.20 25.24 -14.44
CA LYS A 42 11.59 24.11 -13.57
C LYS A 42 13.06 23.72 -13.79
N ALA A 43 13.54 23.75 -15.03
CA ALA A 43 14.93 23.50 -15.41
C ALA A 43 15.86 24.71 -15.19
N GLY A 44 15.33 25.87 -14.77
CA GLY A 44 16.11 27.09 -14.55
C GLY A 44 16.61 27.77 -15.83
N THR A 45 16.13 27.38 -17.01
CA THR A 45 16.52 27.95 -18.31
C THR A 45 15.83 29.28 -18.60
N ILE A 46 14.65 29.52 -18.01
CA ILE A 46 13.96 30.81 -18.04
C ILE A 46 13.52 31.24 -16.65
N SER A 47 13.29 32.54 -16.46
CA SER A 47 12.77 33.08 -15.21
C SER A 47 11.25 32.89 -15.08
N ARG A 48 10.76 32.84 -13.83
CA ARG A 48 9.33 32.91 -13.51
C ARG A 48 8.59 34.04 -14.24
N ARG A 49 9.25 35.20 -14.39
CA ARG A 49 8.69 36.36 -15.08
C ARG A 49 8.48 36.12 -16.59
N GLU A 50 9.38 35.36 -17.21
CA GLU A 50 9.28 34.98 -18.62
C GLU A 50 8.16 33.96 -18.81
N ARG A 51 8.05 32.96 -17.94
CA ARG A 51 6.91 32.02 -17.92
C ARG A 51 5.58 32.74 -17.74
N ASP A 52 5.48 33.65 -16.78
CA ASP A 52 4.27 34.47 -16.55
C ASP A 52 3.93 35.39 -17.74
N LYS A 53 4.92 35.75 -18.58
CA LYS A 53 4.67 36.53 -19.80
C LYS A 53 4.03 35.66 -20.87
N VAL A 54 4.49 34.42 -21.04
CA VAL A 54 3.92 33.44 -21.98
C VAL A 54 2.50 33.06 -21.55
N GLN A 55 2.28 32.76 -20.27
CA GLN A 55 0.95 32.48 -19.72
C GLN A 55 -0.03 33.62 -20.00
N ARG A 56 0.35 34.87 -19.73
CA ARG A 56 -0.52 36.03 -20.00
C ARG A 56 -0.83 36.22 -21.48
N LYS A 57 0.07 35.83 -22.39
CA LYS A 57 -0.17 35.86 -23.84
C LYS A 57 -1.26 34.85 -24.20
N PHE A 58 -1.17 33.62 -23.69
CA PHE A 58 -2.19 32.59 -23.84
C PHE A 58 -3.53 33.03 -23.25
N ASP A 59 -3.59 33.42 -21.97
CA ASP A 59 -4.83 33.85 -21.30
C ASP A 59 -5.48 35.05 -21.99
N GLY A 60 -4.66 35.97 -22.52
CA GLY A 60 -5.12 37.12 -23.27
C GLY A 60 -5.74 36.71 -24.61
N TYR A 61 -5.14 35.76 -25.31
CA TYR A 61 -5.65 35.22 -26.56
C TYR A 61 -6.95 34.44 -26.36
N VAL A 62 -6.99 33.55 -25.37
CA VAL A 62 -8.18 32.76 -25.00
C VAL A 62 -9.36 33.69 -24.71
N ARG A 63 -9.17 34.71 -23.86
CA ARG A 63 -10.21 35.69 -23.54
C ARG A 63 -10.65 36.51 -24.76
N LYS A 64 -9.70 37.00 -25.56
CA LYS A 64 -9.99 37.83 -26.75
C LYS A 64 -10.85 37.08 -27.77
N ASN A 65 -10.60 35.78 -27.95
CA ASN A 65 -11.28 34.95 -28.93
C ASN A 65 -12.46 34.14 -28.36
N LYS A 66 -12.87 34.42 -27.11
CA LYS A 66 -13.96 33.72 -26.41
C LYS A 66 -13.78 32.20 -26.38
N LEU A 67 -12.54 31.76 -26.16
CA LEU A 67 -12.20 30.35 -26.01
C LEU A 67 -12.27 29.93 -24.54
N ARG A 68 -12.42 28.64 -24.30
CA ARG A 68 -12.31 28.00 -22.99
C ARG A 68 -11.44 26.76 -23.10
N MET A 69 -10.62 26.53 -22.08
CA MET A 69 -9.89 25.29 -21.91
C MET A 69 -10.67 24.41 -20.94
N LEU A 70 -10.84 23.14 -21.27
CA LEU A 70 -11.56 22.14 -20.50
C LEU A 70 -10.56 21.05 -20.09
N GLY A 71 -10.71 20.52 -18.88
CA GLY A 71 -9.99 19.35 -18.37
C GLY A 71 -10.92 18.47 -17.53
N GLU A 72 -10.32 17.76 -16.57
CA GLU A 72 -11.04 16.80 -15.70
C GLU A 72 -12.10 17.49 -14.83
N GLU A 73 -11.83 18.69 -14.29
CA GLU A 73 -12.79 19.47 -13.51
C GLU A 73 -14.03 19.88 -14.32
N GLU A 74 -13.89 19.93 -15.64
CA GLU A 74 -14.96 20.25 -16.60
C GLU A 74 -15.62 18.99 -17.21
N GLY A 75 -15.29 17.79 -16.71
CA GLY A 75 -15.93 16.53 -17.08
C GLY A 75 -15.28 15.76 -18.22
N LEU A 76 -14.05 16.11 -18.63
CA LEU A 76 -13.23 15.25 -19.50
C LEU A 76 -12.63 14.09 -18.69
N LYS A 77 -12.13 13.05 -19.37
CA LYS A 77 -11.44 11.95 -18.68
C LYS A 77 -10.09 12.45 -18.11
N ALA A 78 -9.52 11.64 -17.21
CA ALA A 78 -8.14 11.85 -16.78
C ALA A 78 -7.21 11.97 -18.00
N HIS A 79 -6.28 12.93 -17.95
CA HIS A 79 -5.33 13.22 -19.03
C HIS A 79 -5.96 13.69 -20.36
N GLU A 80 -7.23 14.11 -20.38
CA GLU A 80 -7.84 14.76 -21.54
C GLU A 80 -7.91 16.28 -21.38
N LEU A 81 -7.62 17.00 -22.46
CA LEU A 81 -7.69 18.46 -22.55
C LEU A 81 -8.43 18.87 -23.82
N ALA A 82 -9.27 19.90 -23.75
CA ALA A 82 -9.91 20.47 -24.94
C ALA A 82 -9.85 22.00 -24.93
N ILE A 83 -9.78 22.62 -26.11
CA ILE A 83 -9.97 24.05 -26.29
C ILE A 83 -11.18 24.28 -27.20
N VAL A 84 -12.22 24.94 -26.68
CA VAL A 84 -13.50 25.14 -27.36
C VAL A 84 -13.86 26.62 -27.46
N LYS A 85 -14.74 26.98 -28.41
CA LYS A 85 -15.20 28.36 -28.66
C LYS A 85 -16.61 28.57 -28.12
N GLY A 86 -16.82 29.62 -27.30
CA GLY A 86 -18.15 30.06 -26.83
C GLY A 86 -18.78 29.25 -25.67
N GLU A 87 -20.07 29.55 -25.36
CA GLU A 87 -20.94 28.85 -24.39
C GLU A 87 -21.73 27.69 -25.02
N GLU A 88 -21.85 27.64 -26.35
CA GLU A 88 -22.60 26.63 -27.11
C GLU A 88 -21.70 25.46 -27.52
N GLY A 89 -21.89 24.32 -26.87
CA GLY A 89 -21.41 23.02 -27.34
C GLY A 89 -22.28 22.48 -28.48
N GLU A 90 -22.39 23.20 -29.61
CA GLU A 90 -23.07 22.69 -30.81
C GLU A 90 -22.12 21.96 -31.78
N GLY A 91 -20.92 21.59 -31.31
CA GLY A 91 -19.96 20.75 -32.04
C GLY A 91 -19.38 19.65 -31.18
N GLU A 92 -18.91 18.58 -31.83
CA GLU A 92 -18.17 17.50 -31.19
C GLU A 92 -16.91 18.08 -30.51
N ILE A 93 -16.79 17.89 -29.19
CA ILE A 93 -15.62 18.34 -28.43
C ILE A 93 -14.47 17.39 -28.77
N LYS A 94 -13.48 17.88 -29.52
CA LYS A 94 -12.25 17.14 -29.76
C LYS A 94 -11.33 17.25 -28.54
N ALA A 95 -11.45 16.28 -27.64
CA ALA A 95 -10.52 16.09 -26.53
C ALA A 95 -9.19 15.53 -27.06
N LEU A 96 -8.09 16.10 -26.57
CA LEU A 96 -6.73 15.66 -26.85
C LEU A 96 -6.13 15.02 -25.61
N ASN A 97 -5.30 14.01 -25.80
CA ASN A 97 -4.52 13.43 -24.71
C ASN A 97 -3.40 14.40 -24.28
N SER A 98 -3.27 14.70 -22.98
CA SER A 98 -2.26 15.60 -22.44
C SER A 98 -0.83 15.11 -22.70
N PHE A 99 -0.62 13.80 -22.84
CA PHE A 99 0.65 13.21 -23.19
C PHE A 99 1.07 13.53 -24.62
N ASP A 100 0.13 13.61 -25.57
CA ASP A 100 0.43 14.07 -26.94
C ASP A 100 0.88 15.53 -26.92
N VAL A 101 0.27 16.35 -26.04
CA VAL A 101 0.66 17.75 -25.84
C VAL A 101 2.10 17.84 -25.32
N TRP A 102 2.49 16.97 -24.38
CA TRP A 102 3.86 16.93 -23.85
C TRP A 102 4.86 16.42 -24.89
N LEU A 103 4.51 15.35 -25.62
CA LEU A 103 5.34 14.82 -26.71
C LEU A 103 5.65 15.92 -27.74
N LEU A 104 4.64 16.69 -28.15
CA LEU A 104 4.85 17.81 -29.08
C LEU A 104 5.56 19.02 -28.46
N ALA A 105 5.32 19.28 -27.18
CA ALA A 105 5.98 20.36 -26.46
C ALA A 105 7.49 20.12 -26.37
N ASP A 106 7.92 18.90 -26.09
CA ASP A 106 9.32 18.61 -25.83
C ASP A 106 10.05 18.08 -27.07
N PHE A 107 9.34 17.41 -27.98
CA PHE A 107 9.93 16.65 -29.09
C PHE A 107 9.26 17.00 -30.44
N GLU A 108 9.33 18.28 -30.82
CA GLU A 108 8.71 18.79 -32.06
C GLU A 108 9.22 18.06 -33.33
N GLU A 109 10.52 17.75 -33.38
CA GLU A 109 11.16 17.06 -34.51
C GLU A 109 10.69 15.60 -34.62
N VAL A 110 10.57 14.91 -33.48
CA VAL A 110 10.01 13.55 -33.38
C VAL A 110 8.56 13.54 -33.88
N CYS A 111 7.75 14.49 -33.44
CA CYS A 111 6.35 14.62 -33.87
C CYS A 111 6.23 14.96 -35.36
N SER A 112 7.14 15.80 -35.87
CA SER A 112 7.19 16.17 -37.29
C SER A 112 7.49 14.95 -38.16
N ALA A 113 8.44 14.11 -37.73
CA ALA A 113 8.75 12.87 -38.43
C ALA A 113 7.60 11.86 -38.39
N LEU A 114 6.89 11.76 -37.26
CA LEU A 114 5.74 10.86 -37.12
C LEU A 114 4.62 11.17 -38.13
N VAL A 115 4.33 12.45 -38.37
CA VAL A 115 3.22 12.87 -39.27
C VAL A 115 3.67 13.12 -40.72
N ALA A 116 4.95 12.90 -41.03
CA ALA A 116 5.48 13.06 -42.38
C ALA A 116 5.09 11.86 -43.25
N ASP A 117 4.76 12.13 -44.52
CA ASP A 117 4.55 11.08 -45.51
C ASP A 117 5.84 10.30 -45.79
N GLU A 118 6.97 11.02 -45.85
CA GLU A 118 8.32 10.46 -45.97
C GLU A 118 9.21 10.91 -44.80
N PRO A 119 9.27 10.16 -43.68
CA PRO A 119 10.02 10.58 -42.48
C PRO A 119 11.49 10.88 -42.74
N LYS A 120 12.11 10.16 -43.66
CA LYS A 120 13.52 10.34 -44.08
C LYS A 120 13.84 11.73 -44.65
N GLU A 121 12.83 12.49 -45.08
CA GLU A 121 12.97 13.86 -45.60
C GLU A 121 12.94 14.93 -44.50
N VAL A 122 12.55 14.56 -43.26
CA VAL A 122 12.59 15.46 -42.11
C VAL A 122 14.04 15.74 -41.72
N GLU A 123 14.38 17.01 -41.53
CA GLU A 123 15.71 17.42 -41.07
C GLU A 123 16.02 16.77 -39.71
N GLY A 124 17.21 16.20 -39.54
CA GLY A 124 17.59 15.52 -38.30
C GLY A 124 16.92 14.17 -38.04
N PHE A 125 16.01 13.70 -38.91
CA PHE A 125 15.13 12.54 -38.71
C PHE A 125 15.72 11.40 -37.87
N SER A 126 16.77 10.74 -38.34
CA SER A 126 17.31 9.56 -37.63
C SER A 126 17.96 9.93 -36.30
N GLY A 127 18.58 11.11 -36.21
CA GLY A 127 19.22 11.57 -34.97
C GLY A 127 18.20 11.96 -33.92
N ALA A 128 17.18 12.73 -34.30
CA ALA A 128 16.13 13.18 -33.38
C ALA A 128 15.38 12.02 -32.73
N ILE A 129 15.08 10.95 -33.48
CA ILE A 129 14.42 9.77 -32.91
C ILE A 129 15.38 8.95 -32.05
N THR A 130 16.63 8.72 -32.47
CA THR A 130 17.57 7.93 -31.66
C THR A 130 17.92 8.65 -30.36
N GLU A 131 18.18 9.97 -30.43
CA GLU A 131 18.41 10.79 -29.23
C GLU A 131 17.21 10.76 -28.29
N PHE A 132 15.98 10.84 -28.82
CA PHE A 132 14.76 10.73 -28.01
C PHE A 132 14.61 9.37 -27.32
N LEU A 133 14.95 8.27 -28.00
CA LEU A 133 14.82 6.92 -27.44
C LEU A 133 15.96 6.56 -26.47
N GLU A 134 17.16 7.10 -26.71
CA GLU A 134 18.35 6.90 -25.87
C GLU A 134 18.37 7.79 -24.63
N ASP A 135 17.63 8.90 -24.61
CA ASP A 135 17.65 9.84 -23.50
C ASP A 135 17.06 9.21 -22.22
N PRO A 136 17.86 9.03 -21.14
CA PRO A 136 17.38 8.47 -19.89
C PRO A 136 16.48 9.43 -19.10
N ASP A 137 16.47 10.72 -19.43
CA ASP A 137 15.58 11.71 -18.83
C ASP A 137 14.19 11.73 -19.50
N VAL A 138 14.01 10.94 -20.57
CA VAL A 138 12.71 10.72 -21.22
C VAL A 138 12.08 9.46 -20.65
N ASP A 139 10.92 9.64 -20.02
CA ASP A 139 10.15 8.53 -19.47
C ASP A 139 9.81 7.50 -20.57
N GLU A 140 9.94 6.22 -20.25
CA GLU A 140 9.73 5.12 -21.21
C GLU A 140 8.31 5.13 -21.81
N TRP A 141 7.30 5.43 -20.99
CA TRP A 141 5.91 5.54 -21.45
C TRP A 141 5.73 6.63 -22.52
N LEU A 142 6.54 7.69 -22.51
CA LEU A 142 6.48 8.74 -23.53
C LEU A 142 7.12 8.26 -24.85
N LYS A 143 8.12 7.38 -24.77
CA LYS A 143 8.70 6.69 -25.94
C LYS A 143 7.69 5.74 -26.56
N GLU A 144 6.99 4.96 -25.74
CA GLU A 144 5.89 4.10 -26.19
C GLU A 144 4.76 4.89 -26.83
N ARG A 145 4.43 6.06 -26.26
CA ARG A 145 3.37 6.94 -26.77
C ARG A 145 3.58 7.36 -28.22
N LEU A 146 4.83 7.45 -28.68
CA LEU A 146 5.17 7.71 -30.08
C LEU A 146 4.47 6.75 -31.03
N VAL A 147 4.41 5.46 -30.66
CA VAL A 147 3.78 4.40 -31.45
C VAL A 147 2.29 4.30 -31.14
N GLU A 148 1.90 4.34 -29.87
CA GLU A 148 0.48 4.20 -29.48
C GLU A 148 -0.42 5.26 -30.11
N LYS A 149 0.08 6.49 -30.24
CA LYS A 149 -0.68 7.60 -30.82
C LYS A 149 -1.16 7.30 -32.24
N ASN A 150 -0.28 6.70 -33.04
CA ASN A 150 -0.59 6.29 -34.41
C ASN A 150 0.28 5.09 -34.77
N LYS A 151 -0.26 3.88 -34.53
CA LYS A 151 0.45 2.60 -34.65
C LYS A 151 1.11 2.43 -36.02
N GLU A 152 0.36 2.69 -37.09
CA GLU A 152 0.87 2.57 -38.46
C GLU A 152 1.99 3.56 -38.76
N ALA A 153 1.85 4.83 -38.33
CA ALA A 153 2.87 5.84 -38.55
C ALA A 153 4.12 5.58 -37.71
N GLY A 154 3.96 5.24 -36.43
CA GLY A 154 5.04 4.89 -35.52
C GLY A 154 5.82 3.67 -36.01
N GLU A 155 5.15 2.60 -36.43
CA GLU A 155 5.84 1.43 -36.96
C GLU A 155 6.63 1.74 -38.25
N ARG A 156 6.03 2.50 -39.18
CA ARG A 156 6.75 2.96 -40.39
C ARG A 156 7.97 3.80 -40.03
N LEU A 157 7.84 4.67 -39.03
CA LEU A 157 8.90 5.53 -38.53
C LEU A 157 10.10 4.69 -38.06
N LEU A 158 9.85 3.73 -37.16
CA LEU A 158 10.87 2.85 -36.58
C LEU A 158 11.56 2.01 -37.64
N LYS A 159 10.80 1.38 -38.56
CA LYS A 159 11.39 0.62 -39.68
C LYS A 159 12.28 1.48 -40.58
N THR A 160 11.88 2.71 -40.85
CA THR A 160 12.70 3.65 -41.65
C THR A 160 14.02 4.01 -40.95
N ILE A 161 14.04 4.02 -39.61
CA ILE A 161 15.28 4.21 -38.86
C ILE A 161 16.17 2.98 -38.99
N LEU A 162 15.62 1.78 -38.82
CA LEU A 162 16.36 0.52 -38.93
C LEU A 162 16.95 0.29 -40.33
N GLU A 163 16.31 0.79 -41.40
CA GLU A 163 16.90 0.80 -42.75
C GLU A 163 18.21 1.60 -42.81
N LYS A 164 18.33 2.68 -42.01
CA LYS A 164 19.52 3.54 -41.96
C LYS A 164 20.52 3.09 -40.89
N ARG A 165 20.02 2.55 -39.78
CA ARG A 165 20.78 2.20 -38.58
C ARG A 165 20.27 0.85 -38.04
N PRO A 166 20.73 -0.28 -38.61
CA PRO A 166 20.18 -1.60 -38.31
C PRO A 166 20.51 -2.11 -36.89
N ALA A 167 21.51 -1.53 -36.21
CA ALA A 167 21.95 -1.95 -34.88
C ALA A 167 21.32 -1.14 -33.72
N GLU A 168 20.31 -0.30 -33.99
CA GLU A 168 19.68 0.56 -32.98
C GLU A 168 18.77 -0.25 -32.04
N VAL A 169 19.32 -0.68 -30.89
CA VAL A 169 18.63 -1.55 -29.92
C VAL A 169 17.32 -0.95 -29.43
N ASN A 170 17.29 0.33 -29.05
CA ASN A 170 16.06 0.96 -28.55
C ASN A 170 14.93 1.01 -29.59
N VAL A 171 15.29 1.13 -30.87
CA VAL A 171 14.32 1.13 -31.98
C VAL A 171 13.73 -0.27 -32.19
N HIS A 172 14.59 -1.30 -32.12
CA HIS A 172 14.17 -2.69 -32.15
C HIS A 172 13.26 -3.04 -30.97
N SER A 173 13.66 -2.70 -29.75
CA SER A 173 12.89 -2.97 -28.53
C SER A 173 11.48 -2.39 -28.60
N LEU A 174 11.35 -1.12 -29.01
CA LEU A 174 10.04 -0.47 -29.15
C LEU A 174 9.18 -1.09 -30.27
N LEU A 175 9.80 -1.54 -31.36
CA LEU A 175 9.11 -2.25 -32.44
C LEU A 175 8.63 -3.64 -32.01
N VAL A 176 9.45 -4.37 -31.27
CA VAL A 176 9.12 -5.68 -30.68
C VAL A 176 7.95 -5.54 -29.72
N GLU A 177 8.03 -4.60 -28.78
CA GLU A 177 6.97 -4.35 -27.80
C GLU A 177 5.65 -4.01 -28.49
N HIS A 178 5.71 -3.16 -29.53
CA HIS A 178 4.54 -2.87 -30.35
C HIS A 178 3.97 -4.14 -31.02
N CYS A 179 4.81 -4.98 -31.62
CA CYS A 179 4.37 -6.23 -32.24
C CYS A 179 3.74 -7.20 -31.22
N GLU A 180 4.32 -7.31 -30.01
CA GLU A 180 3.78 -8.14 -28.95
C GLU A 180 2.41 -7.69 -28.48
N ARG A 181 2.22 -6.38 -28.27
CA ARG A 181 0.92 -5.78 -27.90
C ARG A 181 -0.15 -6.00 -28.95
N GLU A 182 0.21 -5.96 -30.23
CA GLU A 182 -0.70 -6.28 -31.34
C GLU A 182 -0.93 -7.79 -31.52
N GLY A 183 -0.28 -8.65 -30.72
CA GLY A 183 -0.35 -10.10 -30.85
C GLY A 183 0.37 -10.66 -32.08
N ARG A 184 1.19 -9.85 -32.76
CA ARG A 184 1.97 -10.20 -33.95
C ARG A 184 3.28 -10.90 -33.58
N PHE A 185 3.17 -11.98 -32.80
CA PHE A 185 4.32 -12.63 -32.17
C PHE A 185 5.37 -13.16 -33.14
N SER A 186 4.99 -13.60 -34.35
CA SER A 186 5.96 -14.04 -35.36
C SER A 186 6.81 -12.88 -35.90
N GLU A 187 6.27 -11.67 -35.93
CA GLU A 187 7.03 -10.48 -36.33
C GLU A 187 7.93 -10.00 -35.18
N ALA A 188 7.45 -10.04 -33.94
CA ALA A 188 8.27 -9.77 -32.76
C ALA A 188 9.49 -10.70 -32.69
N GLU A 189 9.28 -12.01 -32.87
CA GLU A 189 10.37 -12.99 -32.91
C GLU A 189 11.38 -12.71 -34.03
N ALA A 190 10.88 -12.39 -35.23
CA ALA A 190 11.74 -12.07 -36.36
C ALA A 190 12.58 -10.81 -36.09
N GLU A 191 12.05 -9.83 -35.35
CA GLU A 191 12.79 -8.63 -34.98
C GLU A 191 13.82 -8.89 -33.88
N TYR A 192 13.50 -9.69 -32.86
CA TYR A 192 14.50 -10.18 -31.89
C TYR A 192 15.69 -10.84 -32.60
N GLN A 193 15.41 -11.72 -33.56
CA GLN A 193 16.46 -12.40 -34.33
C GLN A 193 17.30 -11.44 -35.19
N ARG A 194 16.69 -10.37 -35.73
CA ARG A 194 17.44 -9.32 -36.44
C ARG A 194 18.33 -8.54 -35.49
N MET A 195 17.79 -8.11 -34.35
CA MET A 195 18.55 -7.40 -33.32
C MET A 195 19.75 -8.22 -32.86
N LEU A 196 19.54 -9.50 -32.55
CA LEU A 196 20.61 -10.45 -32.17
C LEU A 196 21.62 -10.76 -33.28
N SER A 197 21.28 -10.50 -34.55
CA SER A 197 22.24 -10.63 -35.66
C SER A 197 23.18 -9.42 -35.78
N GLU A 198 22.81 -8.29 -35.15
CA GLU A 198 23.52 -7.01 -35.23
C GLU A 198 24.20 -6.64 -33.89
N THR A 199 23.77 -7.23 -32.77
CA THR A 199 24.31 -6.97 -31.42
C THR A 199 24.60 -8.23 -30.61
N ASP A 200 25.54 -8.14 -29.68
CA ASP A 200 25.90 -9.16 -28.68
C ASP A 200 25.67 -8.58 -27.27
N ASP A 201 24.39 -8.35 -26.96
CA ASP A 201 23.90 -7.60 -25.79
C ASP A 201 23.12 -8.51 -24.84
N GLU A 202 23.46 -8.44 -23.55
CA GLU A 202 22.89 -9.29 -22.51
C GLU A 202 21.40 -9.05 -22.27
N LEU A 203 20.94 -7.80 -22.37
CA LEU A 203 19.53 -7.43 -22.18
C LEU A 203 18.70 -7.96 -23.36
N VAL A 204 19.22 -7.85 -24.58
CA VAL A 204 18.58 -8.38 -25.78
C VAL A 204 18.37 -9.90 -25.68
N TRP A 205 19.41 -10.64 -25.30
CA TRP A 205 19.30 -12.10 -25.11
C TRP A 205 18.30 -12.47 -24.01
N ALA A 206 18.31 -11.74 -22.89
CA ALA A 206 17.36 -12.00 -21.80
C ALA A 206 15.92 -11.75 -22.23
N ASN A 207 15.65 -10.61 -22.89
CA ASN A 207 14.33 -10.26 -23.41
C ASN A 207 13.82 -11.29 -24.41
N TYR A 208 14.69 -11.79 -25.30
CA TYR A 208 14.32 -12.87 -26.21
C TYR A 208 14.01 -14.18 -25.45
N GLY A 209 14.76 -14.49 -24.40
CA GLY A 209 14.48 -15.61 -23.50
C GLY A 209 13.11 -15.51 -22.82
N TYR A 210 12.75 -14.33 -22.28
CA TYR A 210 11.43 -14.08 -21.70
C TYR A 210 10.30 -14.19 -22.74
N PHE A 211 10.52 -13.68 -23.95
CA PHE A 211 9.58 -13.85 -25.05
C PHE A 211 9.33 -15.34 -25.35
N LEU A 212 10.39 -16.14 -25.43
CA LEU A 212 10.29 -17.59 -25.67
C LEU A 212 9.62 -18.33 -24.52
N GLU A 213 9.86 -17.90 -23.27
CA GLU A 213 9.18 -18.42 -22.07
C GLU A 213 7.66 -18.19 -22.16
N LYS A 214 7.22 -16.97 -22.54
CA LYS A 214 5.81 -16.64 -22.80
C LYS A 214 5.20 -17.47 -23.93
N LYS A 215 6.01 -18.05 -24.82
CA LYS A 215 5.59 -18.99 -25.87
C LYS A 215 5.75 -20.46 -25.51
N GLU A 216 6.06 -20.76 -24.24
CA GLU A 216 6.25 -22.12 -23.72
C GLU A 216 7.37 -22.90 -24.40
N ARG A 217 8.32 -22.19 -25.04
CA ARG A 217 9.49 -22.76 -25.68
C ARG A 217 10.64 -22.79 -24.69
N TYR A 218 10.46 -23.53 -23.59
CA TYR A 218 11.37 -23.50 -22.44
C TYR A 218 12.80 -23.95 -22.77
N GLU A 219 13.00 -24.86 -23.73
CA GLU A 219 14.35 -25.21 -24.21
C GLU A 219 15.05 -23.99 -24.82
N ASP A 220 14.41 -23.38 -25.82
CA ASP A 220 14.97 -22.23 -26.53
C ASP A 220 15.13 -21.02 -25.59
N ALA A 221 14.19 -20.84 -24.64
CA ALA A 221 14.27 -19.81 -23.62
C ALA A 221 15.48 -20.02 -22.70
N SER A 222 15.74 -21.26 -22.27
CA SER A 222 16.91 -21.60 -21.46
C SER A 222 18.21 -21.29 -22.21
N ASP A 223 18.29 -21.64 -23.49
CA ASP A 223 19.46 -21.36 -24.33
C ASP A 223 19.67 -19.85 -24.50
N ALA A 224 18.62 -19.07 -24.78
CA ALA A 224 18.71 -17.62 -24.90
C ALA A 224 19.17 -16.94 -23.58
N LEU A 225 18.60 -17.35 -22.45
CA LEU A 225 19.00 -16.83 -21.13
C LEU A 225 20.44 -17.23 -20.77
N LYS A 226 20.91 -18.41 -21.17
CA LYS A 226 22.32 -18.81 -20.99
C LYS A 226 23.28 -17.96 -21.81
N ASN A 227 22.91 -17.57 -23.03
CA ASN A 227 23.71 -16.61 -23.81
C ASN A 227 23.78 -15.25 -23.10
N SER A 228 22.66 -14.77 -22.55
CA SER A 228 22.67 -13.56 -21.71
C SER A 228 23.61 -13.71 -20.51
N LEU A 229 23.54 -14.84 -19.80
CA LEU A 229 24.41 -15.12 -18.65
C LEU A 229 25.90 -15.12 -19.02
N GLU A 230 26.28 -15.73 -20.14
CA GLU A 230 27.67 -15.74 -20.62
C GLU A 230 28.20 -14.32 -20.86
N ILE A 231 27.36 -13.41 -21.34
CA ILE A 231 27.73 -12.00 -21.53
C ILE A 231 27.85 -11.29 -20.18
N CYS A 232 26.87 -11.47 -19.28
CA CYS A 232 26.92 -10.91 -17.92
C CYS A 232 28.19 -11.34 -17.16
N GLU A 233 28.57 -12.61 -17.25
CA GLU A 233 29.80 -13.14 -16.63
C GLU A 233 31.07 -12.58 -17.27
N ARG A 234 31.03 -12.28 -18.57
CA ARG A 234 32.16 -11.68 -19.31
C ARG A 234 32.40 -10.23 -18.92
N VAL A 235 31.34 -9.42 -18.77
CA VAL A 235 31.44 -8.01 -18.32
C VAL A 235 31.72 -7.90 -16.83
N GLY A 236 31.27 -8.88 -16.04
CA GLY A 236 31.57 -9.04 -14.63
C GLY A 236 30.54 -8.39 -13.71
N GLU A 237 30.59 -8.77 -12.43
CA GLU A 237 29.61 -8.38 -11.39
C GLU A 237 29.52 -6.86 -11.16
N GLU A 238 30.60 -6.12 -11.39
CA GLU A 238 30.62 -4.65 -11.25
C GLU A 238 29.74 -3.95 -12.30
N GLU A 239 29.59 -4.53 -13.49
CA GLU A 239 28.82 -3.98 -14.60
C GLU A 239 27.42 -4.62 -14.69
N ALA A 240 27.30 -5.93 -14.50
CA ALA A 240 26.04 -6.64 -14.57
C ALA A 240 25.19 -6.56 -13.27
N GLY A 241 25.82 -6.35 -12.11
CA GLY A 241 25.13 -6.13 -10.83
C GLY A 241 23.97 -7.09 -10.55
N GLU A 242 22.80 -6.52 -10.21
CA GLU A 242 21.56 -7.24 -9.90
C GLU A 242 20.98 -7.99 -11.11
N PHE A 243 21.26 -7.53 -12.33
CA PHE A 243 20.76 -8.16 -13.55
C PHE A 243 21.32 -9.57 -13.75
N LEU A 244 22.57 -9.81 -13.36
CA LEU A 244 23.18 -11.16 -13.37
C LEU A 244 22.37 -12.17 -12.53
N GLU A 245 21.95 -11.77 -11.32
CA GLU A 245 21.18 -12.63 -10.43
C GLU A 245 19.75 -12.86 -10.97
N GLU A 246 19.16 -11.86 -11.60
CA GLU A 246 17.86 -12.01 -12.26
C GLU A 246 17.91 -12.99 -13.43
N VAL A 247 18.96 -12.93 -14.26
CA VAL A 247 19.16 -13.90 -15.36
C VAL A 247 19.32 -15.32 -14.81
N LYS A 248 20.10 -15.52 -13.73
CA LYS A 248 20.23 -16.84 -13.07
C LYS A 248 18.90 -17.35 -12.53
N ARG A 249 18.11 -16.48 -11.89
CA ARG A 249 16.78 -16.82 -11.38
C ARG A 249 15.85 -17.26 -12.52
N SER A 250 15.88 -16.54 -13.64
CA SER A 250 15.12 -16.86 -14.84
C SER A 250 15.54 -18.20 -15.47
N ILE A 251 16.84 -18.49 -15.56
CA ILE A 251 17.32 -19.81 -16.02
C ILE A 251 16.78 -20.93 -15.11
N SER A 252 16.93 -20.79 -13.79
CA SER A 252 16.45 -21.78 -12.81
C SER A 252 14.94 -22.01 -12.90
N ARG A 253 14.17 -20.94 -13.10
CA ARG A 253 12.72 -21.01 -13.32
C ARG A 253 12.37 -21.75 -14.61
N VAL A 254 12.98 -21.37 -15.74
CA VAL A 254 12.71 -21.97 -17.06
C VAL A 254 13.12 -23.44 -17.10
N GLU A 255 14.25 -23.81 -16.50
CA GLU A 255 14.68 -25.21 -16.42
C GLU A 255 13.71 -26.07 -15.59
N ARG A 256 13.19 -25.53 -14.48
CA ARG A 256 12.11 -26.21 -13.74
C ARG A 256 10.84 -26.35 -14.58
N MET A 257 10.42 -25.27 -15.25
CA MET A 257 9.22 -25.30 -16.12
C MET A 257 9.33 -26.35 -17.23
N LYS A 258 10.52 -26.51 -17.83
CA LYS A 258 10.83 -27.51 -18.85
C LYS A 258 10.63 -28.94 -18.36
N ASP A 259 10.96 -29.23 -17.11
CA ASP A 259 10.94 -30.59 -16.54
C ASP A 259 9.59 -30.97 -15.90
N LEU A 260 8.62 -30.05 -15.88
CA LEU A 260 7.29 -30.31 -15.34
C LEU A 260 6.42 -31.14 -16.30
N GLU A 261 5.59 -32.02 -15.74
CA GLU A 261 4.63 -32.82 -16.49
C GLU A 261 3.22 -32.78 -15.85
N GLY A 262 2.19 -33.01 -16.66
CA GLY A 262 0.80 -33.17 -16.21
C GLY A 262 0.19 -31.92 -15.57
N GLU A 263 -0.58 -32.11 -14.49
CA GLU A 263 -1.28 -31.00 -13.81
C GLU A 263 -0.34 -29.97 -13.18
N LYS A 264 0.91 -30.35 -12.87
CA LYS A 264 1.90 -29.43 -12.31
C LYS A 264 2.28 -28.33 -13.30
N VAL A 265 2.37 -28.65 -14.60
CA VAL A 265 2.63 -27.66 -15.66
C VAL A 265 1.54 -26.60 -15.70
N ARG A 266 0.27 -27.03 -15.66
CA ARG A 266 -0.87 -26.12 -15.73
C ARG A 266 -0.85 -25.11 -14.58
N ALA A 267 -0.69 -25.59 -13.34
CA ALA A 267 -0.65 -24.71 -12.18
C ALA A 267 0.56 -23.75 -12.23
N ALA A 268 1.76 -24.26 -12.54
CA ALA A 268 2.97 -23.45 -12.66
C ALA A 268 2.84 -22.37 -13.75
N ARG A 269 2.22 -22.71 -14.88
CA ARG A 269 1.93 -21.75 -15.95
C ARG A 269 0.94 -20.68 -15.50
N GLU A 270 -0.18 -21.07 -14.90
CA GLU A 270 -1.16 -20.12 -14.39
C GLU A 270 -0.56 -19.18 -13.34
N TYR A 271 0.41 -19.67 -12.55
CA TYR A 271 1.20 -18.86 -11.64
C TYR A 271 2.12 -17.88 -12.38
N GLN A 272 2.88 -18.31 -13.39
CA GLN A 272 3.75 -17.40 -14.15
C GLN A 272 2.96 -16.32 -14.91
N GLU A 273 1.84 -16.68 -15.52
CA GLU A 273 0.95 -15.72 -16.17
C GLU A 273 0.39 -14.69 -15.17
N ALA A 274 0.12 -15.10 -13.92
CA ALA A 274 -0.27 -14.17 -12.86
C ALA A 274 0.86 -13.20 -12.50
N MET A 275 2.09 -13.71 -12.36
CA MET A 275 3.25 -12.88 -12.01
C MET A 275 3.57 -11.84 -13.08
N TRP A 276 3.50 -12.21 -14.37
CA TRP A 276 3.67 -11.26 -15.47
C TRP A 276 2.58 -10.20 -15.48
N LEU A 277 1.31 -10.61 -15.33
CA LEU A 277 0.20 -9.66 -15.29
C LEU A 277 0.32 -8.68 -14.10
N ILE A 278 0.75 -9.15 -12.93
CA ILE A 278 0.96 -8.28 -11.77
C ILE A 278 2.12 -7.31 -12.03
N ALA A 279 3.20 -7.77 -12.67
CA ALA A 279 4.31 -6.89 -13.06
C ALA A 279 3.85 -5.81 -14.06
N ASP A 280 3.06 -6.18 -15.07
CA ASP A 280 2.49 -5.23 -16.04
C ASP A 280 1.58 -4.19 -15.35
N ILE A 281 0.79 -4.62 -14.35
CA ILE A 281 -0.05 -3.73 -13.54
C ILE A 281 0.79 -2.79 -12.67
N MET A 282 1.86 -3.31 -12.04
CA MET A 282 2.80 -2.50 -11.24
C MET A 282 3.42 -1.41 -12.11
N GLU A 283 3.97 -1.80 -13.26
CA GLU A 283 4.60 -0.89 -14.20
C GLU A 283 3.62 0.17 -14.73
N PHE A 284 2.40 -0.24 -15.10
CA PHE A 284 1.33 0.68 -15.45
C PHE A 284 1.09 1.73 -14.37
N ALA A 285 1.02 1.29 -13.12
CA ALA A 285 0.71 2.16 -11.99
C ALA A 285 1.87 3.10 -11.67
N GLU A 286 3.11 2.62 -11.70
CA GLU A 286 4.30 3.46 -11.53
C GLU A 286 4.38 4.53 -12.61
N LYS A 287 4.10 4.17 -13.87
CA LYS A 287 4.13 5.09 -15.02
C LYS A 287 3.00 6.12 -14.98
N ARG A 288 1.77 5.71 -14.65
CA ARG A 288 0.57 6.56 -14.83
C ARG A 288 0.00 7.14 -13.54
N MET A 289 0.40 6.62 -12.38
CA MET A 289 -0.28 6.89 -11.10
C MET A 289 0.67 7.43 -10.03
N GLU A 290 1.81 8.01 -10.41
CA GLU A 290 2.83 8.55 -9.48
C GLU A 290 2.23 9.43 -8.35
N ARG A 291 1.30 10.33 -8.69
CA ARG A 291 0.63 11.19 -7.70
C ARG A 291 -0.26 10.42 -6.75
N GLU A 292 -0.95 9.40 -7.24
CA GLU A 292 -1.80 8.55 -6.43
C GLU A 292 -0.99 7.61 -5.55
N ILE A 293 0.14 7.10 -6.04
CA ILE A 293 1.12 6.33 -5.25
C ILE A 293 1.61 7.17 -4.07
N LYS A 294 2.02 8.43 -4.29
CA LYS A 294 2.48 9.32 -3.20
C LYS A 294 1.42 9.54 -2.13
N LYS A 295 0.16 9.76 -2.53
CA LYS A 295 -0.96 9.86 -1.56
C LYS A 295 -1.19 8.54 -0.83
N ALA A 296 -1.15 7.43 -1.55
CA ALA A 296 -1.32 6.10 -1.00
C ALA A 296 -0.23 5.77 0.04
N GLN A 297 1.02 6.19 -0.20
CA GLN A 297 2.11 6.03 0.77
C GLN A 297 1.80 6.77 2.09
N GLU A 298 1.35 8.03 2.01
CA GLU A 298 0.98 8.81 3.21
C GLU A 298 -0.19 8.18 3.98
N GLU A 299 -1.19 7.66 3.25
CA GLU A 299 -2.34 6.96 3.84
C GLU A 299 -1.92 5.65 4.51
N TYR A 300 -1.13 4.83 3.82
CA TYR A 300 -0.64 3.54 4.30
C TYR A 300 0.22 3.69 5.56
N MET A 301 1.20 4.62 5.55
CA MET A 301 2.03 4.91 6.72
C MET A 301 1.19 5.36 7.92
N LYS A 302 0.15 6.16 7.68
CA LYS A 302 -0.76 6.61 8.74
C LYS A 302 -1.63 5.47 9.29
N GLU A 303 -2.12 4.60 8.42
CA GLU A 303 -2.96 3.45 8.80
C GLU A 303 -2.17 2.41 9.59
N LYS A 304 -0.92 2.16 9.19
CA LYS A 304 -0.02 1.19 9.85
C LYS A 304 0.82 1.79 10.98
N GLU A 305 0.61 3.07 11.30
CA GLU A 305 1.38 3.82 12.31
C GLU A 305 2.91 3.75 12.09
N MET A 306 3.33 3.80 10.83
CA MET A 306 4.74 3.72 10.40
C MET A 306 5.33 5.10 10.14
N GLU A 307 6.61 5.29 10.48
CA GLU A 307 7.35 6.51 10.13
C GLU A 307 7.88 6.50 8.69
N GLU A 308 8.20 5.31 8.16
CA GLU A 308 8.76 5.09 6.82
C GLU A 308 8.39 3.69 6.33
N ILE A 309 8.20 3.52 5.02
CA ILE A 309 8.04 2.21 4.36
C ILE A 309 9.44 1.70 4.02
N VAL A 310 9.92 0.67 4.72
CA VAL A 310 11.21 0.06 4.40
C VAL A 310 11.06 -0.96 3.26
N LEU A 311 12.18 -1.46 2.74
CA LEU A 311 12.19 -2.42 1.62
C LEU A 311 11.28 -3.64 1.89
N GLU A 312 11.24 -4.12 3.14
CA GLU A 312 10.43 -5.27 3.54
C GLU A 312 8.93 -5.01 3.38
N ASP A 313 8.47 -3.78 3.64
CA ASP A 313 7.06 -3.38 3.56
C ASP A 313 6.66 -2.89 2.16
N SER A 314 7.63 -2.68 1.27
CA SER A 314 7.39 -2.08 -0.05
C SER A 314 6.48 -2.93 -0.94
N PHE A 315 6.63 -4.26 -0.88
CA PHE A 315 5.77 -5.20 -1.61
C PHE A 315 4.34 -5.20 -1.07
N ASP A 316 4.18 -5.22 0.25
CA ASP A 316 2.86 -5.16 0.89
C ASP A 316 2.15 -3.84 0.57
N PHE A 317 2.88 -2.73 0.61
CA PHE A 317 2.37 -1.43 0.20
C PHE A 317 1.90 -1.46 -1.27
N MET A 318 2.70 -2.00 -2.19
CA MET A 318 2.34 -2.03 -3.60
C MET A 318 1.13 -2.92 -3.87
N TYR A 319 1.05 -4.12 -3.29
CA TYR A 319 -0.14 -4.97 -3.43
C TYR A 319 -1.39 -4.32 -2.82
N TRP A 320 -1.26 -3.70 -1.65
CA TRP A 320 -2.35 -2.93 -1.05
C TRP A 320 -2.80 -1.78 -1.96
N PHE A 321 -1.87 -1.02 -2.53
CA PHE A 321 -2.19 0.06 -3.45
C PHE A 321 -2.91 -0.46 -4.71
N LEU A 322 -2.39 -1.52 -5.32
CA LEU A 322 -2.87 -2.03 -6.61
C LEU A 322 -4.22 -2.74 -6.52
N PHE A 323 -4.46 -3.47 -5.44
CA PHE A 323 -5.58 -4.39 -5.34
C PHE A 323 -6.53 -4.09 -4.17
N HIS A 324 -6.17 -3.27 -3.19
CA HIS A 324 -7.04 -2.99 -2.04
C HIS A 324 -7.51 -1.53 -1.98
N ARG A 325 -6.62 -0.57 -2.24
CA ARG A 325 -6.92 0.85 -2.13
C ARG A 325 -7.79 1.32 -3.29
N LYS A 326 -9.04 1.66 -2.98
CA LYS A 326 -9.97 2.24 -3.96
C LYS A 326 -9.64 3.71 -4.23
N GLN A 327 -9.63 4.07 -5.50
CA GLN A 327 -9.52 5.45 -5.95
C GLN A 327 -10.86 6.19 -5.83
N SER A 328 -10.88 7.48 -6.19
CA SER A 328 -12.08 8.32 -6.18
C SER A 328 -13.22 7.77 -7.05
N ASN A 329 -12.90 7.01 -8.10
CA ASN A 329 -13.85 6.32 -8.97
C ASN A 329 -14.41 5.00 -8.36
N GLY A 330 -13.95 4.61 -7.17
CA GLY A 330 -14.35 3.39 -6.46
C GLY A 330 -13.65 2.11 -6.91
N LYS A 331 -12.71 2.18 -7.87
CA LYS A 331 -11.95 1.04 -8.41
C LYS A 331 -10.53 1.01 -7.85
N VAL A 332 -9.92 -0.15 -7.85
CA VAL A 332 -8.49 -0.33 -7.55
C VAL A 332 -7.65 -0.21 -8.82
N PRO A 333 -6.38 0.23 -8.76
CA PRO A 333 -5.51 0.37 -9.93
C PRO A 333 -5.46 -0.87 -10.85
N GLY A 334 -5.40 -2.07 -10.28
CA GLY A 334 -5.41 -3.32 -11.08
C GLY A 334 -6.66 -3.49 -11.94
N MET A 335 -7.81 -3.01 -11.47
CA MET A 335 -9.06 -3.02 -12.25
C MET A 335 -9.14 -1.90 -13.28
N VAL A 336 -8.48 -0.77 -13.05
CA VAL A 336 -8.33 0.29 -14.06
C VAL A 336 -7.48 -0.22 -15.22
N TYR A 337 -6.33 -0.82 -14.93
CA TYR A 337 -5.50 -1.49 -15.94
C TYR A 337 -6.29 -2.52 -16.74
N ALA A 338 -7.04 -3.40 -16.06
CA ALA A 338 -7.79 -4.45 -16.72
C ALA A 338 -8.87 -3.96 -17.69
N GLU A 339 -9.43 -2.77 -17.45
CA GLU A 339 -10.40 -2.14 -18.34
C GLU A 339 -9.75 -1.43 -19.52
N GLU A 340 -8.65 -0.71 -19.27
CA GLU A 340 -7.90 -0.01 -20.32
C GLU A 340 -7.30 -0.99 -21.32
N GLU A 341 -6.68 -2.07 -20.83
CA GLU A 341 -6.11 -3.14 -21.65
C GLU A 341 -7.16 -4.15 -22.16
N SER A 342 -8.44 -3.91 -21.89
CA SER A 342 -9.55 -4.74 -22.36
C SER A 342 -9.38 -6.23 -22.05
N LEU A 343 -8.88 -6.55 -20.86
CA LEU A 343 -8.64 -7.93 -20.44
C LEU A 343 -9.94 -8.76 -20.44
N GLY A 344 -9.80 -10.06 -20.67
CA GLY A 344 -10.93 -10.99 -20.65
C GLY A 344 -11.60 -11.09 -19.28
N GLU A 345 -12.90 -11.41 -19.26
CA GLU A 345 -13.70 -11.50 -18.02
C GLU A 345 -13.15 -12.52 -17.02
N VAL A 346 -12.56 -13.62 -17.48
CA VAL A 346 -11.91 -14.61 -16.60
C VAL A 346 -10.74 -13.98 -15.83
N THR A 347 -9.91 -13.20 -16.51
CA THR A 347 -8.76 -12.51 -15.91
C THR A 347 -9.22 -11.42 -14.94
N LYS A 348 -10.26 -10.66 -15.29
CA LYS A 348 -10.86 -9.67 -14.39
C LYS A 348 -11.39 -10.28 -13.11
N GLU A 349 -12.06 -11.44 -13.18
CA GLU A 349 -12.55 -12.12 -11.98
C GLU A 349 -11.39 -12.63 -11.10
N ARG A 350 -10.28 -13.08 -11.71
CA ARG A 350 -9.05 -13.43 -10.97
C ARG A 350 -8.44 -12.21 -10.26
N LEU A 351 -8.32 -11.07 -10.95
CA LEU A 351 -7.83 -9.82 -10.36
C LEU A 351 -8.73 -9.34 -9.21
N LYS A 352 -10.04 -9.51 -9.33
CA LYS A 352 -10.98 -9.20 -8.27
C LYS A 352 -10.77 -10.07 -7.01
N GLY A 353 -10.31 -11.31 -7.18
CA GLY A 353 -9.88 -12.17 -6.09
C GLY A 353 -8.76 -11.55 -5.24
N LEU A 354 -7.83 -10.84 -5.88
CA LEU A 354 -6.74 -10.13 -5.20
C LEU A 354 -7.23 -8.98 -4.30
N GLU A 355 -8.46 -8.47 -4.49
CA GLU A 355 -9.02 -7.41 -3.64
C GLU A 355 -9.35 -7.87 -2.21
N SER A 356 -9.41 -9.19 -1.99
CA SER A 356 -9.77 -9.81 -0.71
C SER A 356 -8.65 -10.74 -0.22
N PRO A 357 -7.48 -10.20 0.20
CA PRO A 357 -6.41 -11.01 0.76
C PRO A 357 -6.84 -11.67 2.07
N VAL A 358 -6.18 -12.80 2.38
CA VAL A 358 -6.25 -13.43 3.70
C VAL A 358 -5.04 -12.97 4.50
N GLU A 359 -5.28 -12.18 5.54
CA GLU A 359 -4.27 -11.78 6.51
C GLU A 359 -4.11 -12.88 7.57
N GLY A 360 -2.87 -13.25 7.88
CA GLY A 360 -2.63 -14.27 8.89
C GLY A 360 -1.16 -14.44 9.25
N THR A 361 -0.94 -15.42 10.13
CA THR A 361 0.39 -15.95 10.44
C THR A 361 0.43 -17.40 10.01
N PHE A 362 1.35 -17.74 9.13
CA PHE A 362 1.33 -18.99 8.39
C PHE A 362 2.59 -19.79 8.66
N GLU A 363 2.44 -21.06 9.02
CA GLU A 363 3.50 -22.05 9.04
C GLU A 363 3.56 -22.78 7.70
N ILE A 364 4.73 -22.88 7.10
CA ILE A 364 4.98 -23.64 5.88
C ILE A 364 5.04 -25.12 6.26
N VAL A 365 4.12 -25.92 5.76
CA VAL A 365 4.00 -27.34 6.12
C VAL A 365 4.49 -28.29 5.03
N ASP A 366 4.58 -27.82 3.78
CA ASP A 366 5.12 -28.58 2.63
C ASP A 366 5.68 -27.63 1.58
N VAL A 367 6.76 -28.04 0.90
CA VAL A 367 7.43 -27.26 -0.15
C VAL A 367 7.81 -28.15 -1.33
N ASP A 368 7.28 -27.85 -2.51
CA ASP A 368 7.71 -28.44 -3.78
C ASP A 368 8.30 -27.36 -4.69
N HIS A 369 9.61 -27.11 -4.52
CA HIS A 369 10.35 -26.13 -5.31
C HIS A 369 10.33 -26.41 -6.81
N ALA A 370 10.17 -27.67 -7.23
CA ALA A 370 10.15 -28.02 -8.65
C ALA A 370 8.88 -27.53 -9.33
N SER A 371 7.74 -27.54 -8.62
CA SER A 371 6.45 -27.07 -9.14
C SER A 371 5.96 -25.75 -8.57
N PHE A 372 6.84 -25.02 -7.87
CA PHE A 372 6.55 -23.71 -7.27
C PHE A 372 5.43 -23.78 -6.21
N LYS A 373 5.18 -24.96 -5.63
CA LYS A 373 4.06 -25.19 -4.70
C LYS A 373 4.52 -25.12 -3.26
N LEU A 374 3.66 -24.52 -2.44
CA LEU A 374 3.81 -24.38 -1.01
C LEU A 374 2.47 -24.75 -0.36
N ALA A 375 2.49 -25.49 0.73
CA ALA A 375 1.32 -25.59 1.60
C ALA A 375 1.63 -24.82 2.88
N VAL A 376 0.69 -23.99 3.30
CA VAL A 376 0.82 -23.24 4.55
C VAL A 376 -0.41 -23.44 5.41
N LYS A 377 -0.22 -23.28 6.71
CA LYS A 377 -1.25 -23.43 7.72
C LYS A 377 -1.31 -22.18 8.58
N ASP A 378 -2.47 -21.54 8.66
CA ASP A 378 -2.69 -20.46 9.61
C ASP A 378 -2.64 -21.05 11.03
N ILE A 379 -1.70 -20.55 11.82
CA ILE A 379 -1.45 -21.07 13.17
C ILE A 379 -2.54 -20.71 14.19
N ILE A 380 -3.38 -19.71 13.87
CA ILE A 380 -4.47 -19.21 14.72
C ILE A 380 -5.76 -19.96 14.38
N THR A 381 -6.12 -20.00 13.09
CA THR A 381 -7.39 -20.59 12.64
C THR A 381 -7.29 -22.09 12.35
N ASP A 382 -6.07 -22.62 12.24
CA ASP A 382 -5.77 -24.00 11.83
C ASP A 382 -6.16 -24.30 10.37
N GLU A 383 -6.53 -23.28 9.58
CA GLU A 383 -6.88 -23.42 8.17
C GLU A 383 -5.65 -23.62 7.28
N GLU A 384 -5.77 -24.48 6.28
CA GLU A 384 -4.69 -24.81 5.34
C GLU A 384 -4.93 -24.17 3.98
N TYR A 385 -3.85 -23.67 3.38
CA TYR A 385 -3.85 -22.93 2.12
C TYR A 385 -2.79 -23.50 1.18
N ALA A 386 -3.16 -23.66 -0.09
CA ALA A 386 -2.25 -24.05 -1.17
C ALA A 386 -1.76 -22.79 -1.90
N LEU A 387 -0.46 -22.55 -1.85
CA LEU A 387 0.18 -21.36 -2.40
C LEU A 387 1.08 -21.72 -3.58
N MET A 388 1.30 -20.74 -4.44
CA MET A 388 2.29 -20.78 -5.51
C MET A 388 3.32 -19.66 -5.31
N GLY A 389 4.60 -19.99 -5.46
CA GLY A 389 5.70 -19.08 -5.18
C GLY A 389 7.06 -19.58 -5.67
N ASP A 390 7.91 -18.66 -6.14
CA ASP A 390 9.28 -18.95 -6.53
C ASP A 390 10.29 -18.22 -5.64
N PHE A 391 10.74 -18.89 -4.57
CA PHE A 391 11.63 -18.30 -3.57
C PHE A 391 12.78 -19.23 -3.22
N SER A 392 13.97 -18.66 -3.15
CA SER A 392 15.16 -19.31 -2.60
C SER A 392 15.12 -19.27 -1.07
N GLY A 393 15.48 -20.37 -0.41
CA GLY A 393 15.66 -20.41 1.05
C GLY A 393 14.41 -20.74 1.88
N ILE A 394 13.25 -20.96 1.25
CA ILE A 394 12.06 -21.48 1.94
C ILE A 394 12.27 -22.94 2.34
N SER A 395 11.88 -23.30 3.56
CA SER A 395 11.87 -24.66 4.07
C SER A 395 10.67 -24.95 4.98
N GLU A 396 10.31 -26.23 5.08
CA GLU A 396 9.25 -26.70 5.98
C GLU A 396 9.50 -26.27 7.43
N GLY A 397 8.42 -25.93 8.12
CA GLY A 397 8.38 -25.46 9.49
C GLY A 397 8.69 -23.98 9.65
N GLN A 398 9.03 -23.23 8.60
CA GLN A 398 9.19 -21.77 8.71
C GLN A 398 7.81 -21.08 8.89
N ILE A 399 7.80 -20.02 9.69
CA ILE A 399 6.63 -19.16 9.94
C ILE A 399 6.84 -17.77 9.35
N PHE A 400 5.82 -17.22 8.70
CA PHE A 400 5.75 -15.81 8.28
C PHE A 400 4.39 -15.20 8.63
N SER A 401 4.30 -13.87 8.66
CA SER A 401 3.03 -13.14 8.81
C SER A 401 2.84 -12.22 7.63
N GLY A 402 1.60 -12.02 7.20
CA GLY A 402 1.28 -11.11 6.10
C GLY A 402 0.00 -11.50 5.38
N ASN A 403 -0.09 -11.08 4.13
CA ASN A 403 -1.24 -11.33 3.27
C ASN A 403 -0.93 -12.42 2.23
N ILE A 404 -1.87 -13.35 2.04
CA ILE A 404 -1.90 -14.25 0.89
C ILE A 404 -3.07 -13.88 -0.01
N TYR A 405 -2.87 -13.92 -1.32
CA TYR A 405 -3.80 -13.33 -2.29
C TYR A 405 -4.47 -14.42 -3.13
N PRO A 406 -5.81 -14.54 -3.13
CA PRO A 406 -6.51 -15.55 -3.91
C PRO A 406 -6.28 -15.43 -5.42
N TRP A 407 -5.91 -16.53 -6.06
CA TRP A 407 -5.77 -16.66 -7.51
C TRP A 407 -6.39 -17.97 -8.01
N SER A 408 -7.70 -17.95 -8.23
CA SER A 408 -8.49 -19.13 -8.60
C SER A 408 -8.36 -20.27 -7.58
N ASP A 409 -7.58 -21.31 -7.91
CA ASP A 409 -7.49 -22.56 -7.13
C ASP A 409 -6.33 -22.56 -6.13
N PHE A 410 -5.51 -21.50 -6.12
CA PHE A 410 -4.37 -21.33 -5.23
C PHE A 410 -4.24 -19.89 -4.75
N TYR A 411 -3.30 -19.65 -3.84
CA TYR A 411 -2.97 -18.32 -3.34
C TYR A 411 -1.58 -17.88 -3.80
N LEU A 412 -1.44 -16.59 -4.11
CA LEU A 412 -0.16 -15.95 -4.35
C LEU A 412 0.39 -15.44 -3.03
N THR A 413 1.71 -15.49 -2.91
CA THR A 413 2.46 -15.04 -1.73
C THR A 413 2.71 -13.53 -1.69
N GLY A 414 2.33 -12.78 -2.72
CA GLY A 414 2.60 -11.34 -2.82
C GLY A 414 4.09 -10.99 -2.97
N GLY A 415 4.98 -11.97 -3.15
CA GLY A 415 6.44 -11.76 -3.25
C GLY A 415 7.17 -11.53 -1.91
N ALA A 416 6.45 -11.15 -0.84
CA ALA A 416 7.04 -10.74 0.43
C ALA A 416 7.64 -11.89 1.27
N VAL A 417 7.20 -13.14 1.05
CA VAL A 417 7.56 -14.29 1.90
C VAL A 417 9.07 -14.50 2.01
N ALA A 418 9.87 -14.22 0.98
CA ALA A 418 11.34 -14.39 1.00
C ALA A 418 12.10 -13.43 1.92
N ILE A 419 11.55 -12.25 2.19
CA ILE A 419 12.27 -11.19 2.91
C ILE A 419 12.34 -11.51 4.43
N TYR A 420 11.41 -12.31 4.94
CA TYR A 420 11.21 -12.52 6.40
C TYR A 420 11.84 -13.80 6.97
N ILE A 421 12.62 -14.57 6.19
CA ILE A 421 12.68 -16.02 6.41
C ILE A 421 13.53 -16.50 7.60
N ASP A 422 14.61 -15.82 7.98
CA ASP A 422 15.51 -16.40 9.00
C ASP A 422 15.35 -15.81 10.41
N ASP A 423 15.65 -14.52 10.64
CA ASP A 423 15.60 -13.94 12.00
C ASP A 423 14.15 -13.65 12.46
N HIS A 424 13.24 -13.33 11.53
CA HIS A 424 11.85 -13.01 11.86
C HIS A 424 11.02 -14.26 12.19
N SER A 425 11.31 -15.37 11.52
CA SER A 425 10.62 -16.64 11.72
C SER A 425 10.84 -17.24 13.11
N GLU A 426 12.07 -17.20 13.62
CA GLU A 426 12.37 -17.69 14.98
C GLU A 426 11.67 -16.84 16.07
N ARG A 427 11.63 -15.52 15.89
CA ARG A 427 10.94 -14.61 16.81
C ARG A 427 9.43 -14.87 16.83
N LEU A 428 8.82 -15.03 15.66
CA LEU A 428 7.39 -15.35 15.53
C LEU A 428 7.08 -16.72 16.14
N LYS A 429 7.86 -17.76 15.83
CA LYS A 429 7.72 -19.10 16.44
C LYS A 429 7.66 -19.02 17.96
N LYS A 430 8.59 -18.28 18.57
CA LYS A 430 8.64 -18.11 20.01
C LYS A 430 7.37 -17.44 20.55
N LEU A 431 6.93 -16.34 19.94
CA LEU A 431 5.69 -15.64 20.32
C LEU A 431 4.48 -16.57 20.25
N VAL A 432 4.40 -17.38 19.20
CA VAL A 432 3.30 -18.32 18.96
C VAL A 432 3.30 -19.46 19.97
N GLU A 433 4.47 -20.01 20.30
CA GLU A 433 4.59 -21.00 21.39
C GLU A 433 4.18 -20.41 22.74
N GLU A 434 4.57 -19.17 23.02
CA GLU A 434 4.19 -18.47 24.26
C GLU A 434 2.69 -18.15 24.31
N LEU A 435 2.06 -17.89 23.15
CA LEU A 435 0.61 -17.71 23.01
C LEU A 435 -0.14 -19.03 23.22
N LYS A 436 0.25 -20.09 22.50
CA LYS A 436 -0.36 -21.43 22.56
C LYS A 436 -0.20 -22.08 23.94
N SER A 437 0.89 -21.81 24.64
CA SER A 437 1.13 -22.31 26.01
C SER A 437 0.39 -21.52 27.10
N GLY A 438 -0.24 -20.38 26.75
CA GLY A 438 -0.83 -19.46 27.73
C GLY A 438 0.19 -18.71 28.59
N LYS A 439 1.49 -18.87 28.31
CA LYS A 439 2.58 -18.26 29.07
C LYS A 439 2.58 -16.73 28.96
N LEU A 440 2.27 -16.17 27.78
CA LEU A 440 2.09 -14.73 27.62
C LEU A 440 1.00 -14.17 28.55
N LEU A 441 -0.12 -14.88 28.64
CA LEU A 441 -1.22 -14.52 29.54
C LEU A 441 -0.81 -14.66 31.02
N GLU A 442 -0.04 -15.68 31.36
CA GLU A 442 0.48 -15.89 32.72
C GLU A 442 1.50 -14.80 33.12
N ASP A 443 2.42 -14.45 32.22
CA ASP A 443 3.41 -13.39 32.43
C ASP A 443 2.73 -12.00 32.54
N ALA A 444 1.73 -11.72 31.70
CA ALA A 444 0.93 -10.50 31.80
C ALA A 444 0.18 -10.41 33.14
N LYS A 445 -0.50 -11.49 33.55
CA LYS A 445 -1.18 -11.56 34.87
C LYS A 445 -0.19 -11.37 36.03
N LYS A 446 1.03 -11.87 35.90
CA LYS A 446 2.07 -11.72 36.92
C LYS A 446 2.56 -10.26 37.02
N GLU A 447 2.74 -9.57 35.91
CA GLU A 447 3.11 -8.14 35.92
C GLU A 447 1.97 -7.26 36.46
N LEU A 448 0.71 -7.52 36.07
CA LEU A 448 -0.46 -6.82 36.63
C LEU A 448 -0.56 -7.00 38.15
N LYS A 449 -0.35 -8.23 38.63
CA LYS A 449 -0.31 -8.51 40.07
C LYS A 449 0.83 -7.79 40.78
N LYS A 450 2.01 -7.72 40.16
CA LYS A 450 3.16 -6.98 40.70
C LYS A 450 2.88 -5.48 40.79
N GLU A 451 2.25 -4.90 39.77
CA GLU A 451 1.81 -3.50 39.80
C GLU A 451 0.78 -3.27 40.90
N HIS A 452 -0.17 -4.20 41.08
CA HIS A 452 -1.14 -4.16 42.16
C HIS A 452 -0.49 -4.19 43.55
N ASP A 453 0.40 -5.14 43.81
CA ASP A 453 1.10 -5.27 45.08
C ASP A 453 1.91 -3.99 45.39
N ALA A 454 2.56 -3.41 44.37
CA ALA A 454 3.28 -2.16 44.50
C ALA A 454 2.35 -0.97 44.78
N PHE A 455 1.19 -0.92 44.12
CA PHE A 455 0.17 0.10 44.35
C PHE A 455 -0.34 0.06 45.79
N VAL A 456 -0.71 -1.12 46.28
CA VAL A 456 -1.17 -1.33 47.66
C VAL A 456 -0.07 -0.95 48.65
N LEU A 457 1.19 -1.30 48.39
CA LEU A 457 2.31 -0.92 49.24
C LEU A 457 2.52 0.60 49.30
N TYR A 458 2.41 1.29 48.16
CA TYR A 458 2.66 2.72 48.08
C TYR A 458 1.52 3.56 48.66
N PHE A 459 0.27 3.22 48.33
CA PHE A 459 -0.91 3.98 48.74
C PHE A 459 -1.53 3.48 50.05
N GLY A 460 -1.17 2.27 50.50
CA GLY A 460 -1.68 1.62 51.71
C GLY A 460 -3.09 1.05 51.55
N THR A 461 -3.61 0.96 50.34
CA THR A 461 -4.98 0.56 50.01
C THR A 461 -5.06 0.15 48.54
N GLU A 462 -5.97 -0.74 48.20
CA GLU A 462 -6.31 -1.14 46.82
C GLU A 462 -7.12 -0.07 46.08
N GLU A 463 -7.69 0.89 46.80
CA GLU A 463 -8.46 1.98 46.24
C GLU A 463 -8.09 3.32 46.88
N ARG A 464 -7.82 4.34 46.05
CA ARG A 464 -7.40 5.67 46.50
C ARG A 464 -8.25 6.75 45.85
N ILE A 465 -8.82 7.63 46.67
CA ILE A 465 -9.63 8.77 46.20
C ILE A 465 -8.79 10.04 46.20
N PHE A 466 -8.87 10.79 45.10
CA PHE A 466 -8.24 12.09 44.89
C PHE A 466 -9.31 13.16 44.67
N LYS A 467 -9.09 14.39 45.18
CA LYS A 467 -10.08 15.47 45.12
C LYS A 467 -10.12 16.18 43.76
N SER A 468 -9.18 15.89 42.88
CA SER A 468 -9.11 16.50 41.56
C SER A 468 -8.22 15.71 40.61
N LYS A 469 -8.44 15.90 39.31
CA LYS A 469 -7.55 15.42 38.23
C LYS A 469 -6.08 15.75 38.47
N LYS A 470 -5.78 17.01 38.81
CA LYS A 470 -4.40 17.47 39.03
C LYS A 470 -3.73 16.76 40.21
N GLU A 471 -4.49 16.49 41.27
CA GLU A 471 -3.99 15.75 42.42
C GLU A 471 -3.72 14.29 42.07
N CYS A 472 -4.66 13.64 41.38
CA CYS A 472 -4.54 12.26 40.91
C CYS A 472 -3.31 12.09 40.01
N GLU A 473 -3.18 12.89 38.95
CA GLU A 473 -2.02 12.86 38.05
C GLU A 473 -0.72 13.10 38.80
N LYS A 474 -0.67 14.06 39.73
CA LYS A 474 0.54 14.33 40.52
C LYS A 474 0.92 13.15 41.41
N ALA A 475 -0.04 12.47 42.01
CA ALA A 475 0.19 11.30 42.85
C ALA A 475 0.66 10.10 42.03
N PHE A 476 0.02 9.84 40.89
CA PHE A 476 0.38 8.75 39.99
C PHE A 476 1.75 8.95 39.36
N ASN A 477 2.07 10.15 38.91
CA ASN A 477 3.41 10.45 38.39
C ASN A 477 4.53 10.21 39.44
N LYS A 478 4.21 10.35 40.74
CA LYS A 478 5.15 9.97 41.81
C LYS A 478 5.19 8.46 42.02
N PHE A 479 4.04 7.81 42.02
CA PHE A 479 3.93 6.35 42.11
C PHE A 479 4.68 5.67 40.97
N SER A 480 4.43 6.02 39.71
CA SER A 480 5.11 5.44 38.54
C SER A 480 6.62 5.65 38.61
N LYS A 481 7.08 6.82 39.07
CA LYS A 481 8.52 7.05 39.28
C LYS A 481 9.09 6.17 40.39
N TRP A 482 8.40 6.06 41.51
CA TRP A 482 8.81 5.18 42.60
C TRP A 482 8.80 3.70 42.17
N PHE A 483 7.76 3.26 41.47
CA PHE A 483 7.63 1.90 40.95
C PHE A 483 8.77 1.54 39.99
N LEU A 484 9.14 2.46 39.09
CA LEU A 484 10.21 2.21 38.12
C LEU A 484 11.61 2.23 38.76
N PHE A 485 11.89 3.20 39.64
CA PHE A 485 13.26 3.51 40.07
C PHE A 485 13.59 3.11 41.51
N GLU A 486 12.60 2.78 42.34
CA GLU A 486 12.79 2.56 43.78
C GLU A 486 12.14 1.25 44.26
N TYR A 487 11.08 0.78 43.61
CA TYR A 487 10.44 -0.48 43.96
C TYR A 487 11.26 -1.68 43.49
N VAL A 488 11.64 -2.52 44.44
CA VAL A 488 12.32 -3.79 44.22
C VAL A 488 11.34 -4.90 44.54
N SER A 489 10.92 -5.66 43.53
CA SER A 489 10.02 -6.80 43.75
C SER A 489 10.74 -7.93 44.49
N VAL A 490 10.11 -8.45 45.54
CA VAL A 490 10.65 -9.55 46.36
C VAL A 490 10.78 -10.85 45.55
N THR A 491 10.09 -10.96 44.42
CA THR A 491 10.06 -12.15 43.56
C THR A 491 11.12 -12.17 42.46
N GLU A 492 11.88 -11.08 42.26
CA GLU A 492 12.90 -11.02 41.21
C GLU A 492 14.27 -11.49 41.74
N LYS A 493 14.86 -12.49 41.08
CA LYS A 493 16.21 -12.97 41.35
C LYS A 493 17.21 -11.82 41.13
N GLY A 494 17.60 -11.15 42.21
CA GLY A 494 18.69 -10.16 42.18
C GLY A 494 18.41 -8.83 42.87
N GLY A 495 17.17 -8.56 43.32
CA GLY A 495 16.86 -7.35 44.08
C GLY A 495 17.06 -6.04 43.31
N LYS A 496 16.84 -6.07 41.99
CA LYS A 496 16.94 -4.90 41.10
C LYS A 496 15.57 -4.23 40.93
N THR A 497 15.60 -2.96 40.54
CA THR A 497 14.43 -2.17 40.14
C THR A 497 14.12 -2.40 38.65
N ALA A 498 12.90 -2.09 38.23
CA ALA A 498 12.51 -2.17 36.81
C ALA A 498 13.41 -1.28 35.91
N ALA A 499 13.84 -0.12 36.41
CA ALA A 499 14.76 0.76 35.69
C ALA A 499 16.17 0.18 35.52
N GLU A 500 16.69 -0.54 36.52
CA GLU A 500 17.98 -1.23 36.41
C GLU A 500 17.92 -2.39 35.41
N ILE A 501 16.81 -3.15 35.39
CA ILE A 501 16.58 -4.21 34.40
C ILE A 501 16.49 -3.62 32.98
N TYR A 502 15.79 -2.50 32.82
CA TYR A 502 15.69 -1.79 31.55
C TYR A 502 17.06 -1.26 31.08
N GLU A 503 17.83 -0.63 31.97
CA GLU A 503 19.16 -0.07 31.65
C GLU A 503 20.17 -1.16 31.27
N GLU A 504 20.11 -2.33 31.91
CA GLU A 504 20.92 -3.49 31.51
C GLU A 504 20.56 -4.02 30.13
N LYS A 505 19.27 -3.99 29.76
CA LYS A 505 18.79 -4.50 28.48
C LYS A 505 19.03 -3.54 27.32
N TYR A 506 18.83 -2.24 27.54
CA TYR A 506 18.80 -1.24 26.46
C TYR A 506 19.94 -0.21 26.53
N GLY A 507 20.80 -0.25 27.55
CA GLY A 507 21.96 0.63 27.68
C GLY A 507 21.62 2.09 28.02
N GLU A 508 20.35 2.40 28.29
CA GLU A 508 19.88 3.71 28.71
C GLU A 508 18.82 3.62 29.80
N LYS A 509 18.62 4.72 30.54
CA LYS A 509 17.59 4.77 31.58
C LYS A 509 16.20 4.98 30.98
N PRO A 510 15.17 4.28 31.47
CA PRO A 510 13.82 4.50 30.98
C PRO A 510 13.37 5.93 31.32
N LYS A 511 12.64 6.57 30.42
CA LYS A 511 12.01 7.87 30.69
C LYS A 511 10.61 7.60 31.26
N PRO A 512 10.28 8.02 32.48
CA PRO A 512 8.97 7.80 33.04
C PRO A 512 7.94 8.62 32.25
N GLU A 513 6.98 7.92 31.64
CA GLU A 513 5.84 8.57 31.03
C GLU A 513 5.02 9.32 32.08
N ARG A 514 4.52 10.49 31.69
CA ARG A 514 3.67 11.27 32.59
C ARG A 514 2.23 10.85 32.41
N THR A 515 1.64 10.25 33.45
CA THR A 515 0.20 10.00 33.52
C THR A 515 -0.56 11.31 33.30
N LYS A 516 -1.36 11.36 32.25
CA LYS A 516 -2.30 12.43 31.92
C LYS A 516 -3.67 11.81 31.71
N LEU A 517 -4.62 12.14 32.58
CA LEU A 517 -5.98 11.62 32.44
C LEU A 517 -6.69 12.31 31.26
N PRO A 518 -7.66 11.67 30.60
CA PRO A 518 -8.44 12.27 29.53
C PRO A 518 -9.14 13.59 29.92
N ARG A 519 -9.56 14.38 28.93
CA ARG A 519 -10.30 15.65 29.18
C ARG A 519 -11.63 15.42 29.89
N SER A 520 -12.26 14.26 29.74
CA SER A 520 -13.51 13.86 30.41
C SER A 520 -13.42 13.82 31.95
N PHE A 521 -12.20 13.78 32.51
CA PHE A 521 -11.94 13.87 33.95
C PHE A 521 -11.82 15.31 34.45
N ALA A 522 -11.86 16.31 33.56
CA ALA A 522 -11.85 17.71 33.96
C ALA A 522 -13.19 18.08 34.62
N GLY A 523 -13.14 18.68 35.81
CA GLY A 523 -14.35 19.04 36.56
C GLY A 523 -14.97 17.90 37.37
N ALA A 524 -14.41 16.68 37.34
CA ALA A 524 -14.82 15.62 38.24
C ALA A 524 -14.57 16.05 39.69
N GLY A 525 -15.60 15.91 40.55
CA GLY A 525 -15.55 16.32 41.96
C GLY A 525 -14.55 15.51 42.79
N ASP A 526 -14.33 14.27 42.39
CA ASP A 526 -13.29 13.38 42.90
C ASP A 526 -13.00 12.28 41.86
N ILE A 527 -11.87 11.60 42.01
CA ILE A 527 -11.43 10.50 41.14
C ILE A 527 -10.95 9.36 42.03
N GLY A 528 -11.51 8.18 41.84
CA GLY A 528 -10.99 6.95 42.43
C GLY A 528 -9.96 6.31 41.52
N ALA A 529 -8.81 5.92 42.06
CA ALA A 529 -7.91 4.99 41.41
C ALA A 529 -8.03 3.64 42.10
N ILE A 530 -8.38 2.62 41.33
CA ILE A 530 -8.73 1.29 41.82
C ILE A 530 -7.74 0.32 41.18
N SER A 531 -7.02 -0.42 42.01
CA SER A 531 -6.08 -1.42 41.55
C SER A 531 -6.63 -2.82 41.75
N TYR A 532 -6.45 -3.64 40.73
CA TYR A 532 -6.83 -5.05 40.71
C TYR A 532 -5.67 -5.93 40.24
N PRO A 533 -5.43 -7.08 40.88
CA PRO A 533 -4.37 -7.99 40.46
C PRO A 533 -4.53 -8.50 39.03
N GLU A 534 -5.77 -8.69 38.56
CA GLU A 534 -6.10 -9.26 37.26
C GLU A 534 -6.32 -8.22 36.16
N TYR A 535 -6.63 -6.97 36.52
CA TYR A 535 -7.06 -5.92 35.59
C TYR A 535 -6.22 -4.64 35.65
N GLY A 536 -5.19 -4.60 36.51
CA GLY A 536 -4.33 -3.42 36.67
C GLY A 536 -5.02 -2.26 37.37
N ILE A 537 -4.60 -1.03 37.06
CA ILE A 537 -5.09 0.19 37.71
C ILE A 537 -6.06 0.95 36.81
N SER A 538 -7.25 1.24 37.32
CA SER A 538 -8.30 2.01 36.63
C SER A 538 -8.71 3.27 37.36
N PHE A 539 -9.18 4.26 36.60
CA PHE A 539 -9.57 5.58 37.11
C PHE A 539 -11.07 5.83 36.91
N VAL A 540 -11.78 6.10 38.00
CA VAL A 540 -13.24 6.26 38.02
C VAL A 540 -13.61 7.67 38.45
N ARG A 541 -14.48 8.33 37.68
CA ARG A 541 -14.98 9.68 38.02
C ARG A 541 -16.01 9.59 39.14
N HIS A 542 -15.98 10.54 40.06
CA HIS A 542 -16.96 10.66 41.15
C HIS A 542 -17.09 9.41 42.03
N TYR A 543 -15.98 8.69 42.22
CA TYR A 543 -15.97 7.40 42.89
C TYR A 543 -16.49 7.46 44.34
N SER A 544 -16.28 8.57 45.04
CA SER A 544 -16.80 8.80 46.40
C SER A 544 -18.32 8.79 46.47
N PHE A 545 -18.98 9.27 45.41
CA PHE A 545 -20.43 9.22 45.29
C PHE A 545 -20.88 7.78 45.04
N LEU A 546 -20.27 7.09 44.07
CA LEU A 546 -20.61 5.70 43.76
C LEU A 546 -20.44 4.79 44.98
N LYS A 547 -19.26 4.81 45.59
CA LYS A 547 -18.96 4.00 46.75
C LYS A 547 -19.98 4.21 47.87
N ARG A 548 -20.31 5.47 48.18
CA ARG A 548 -21.30 5.81 49.21
C ARG A 548 -22.68 5.26 48.86
N VAL A 549 -23.17 5.47 47.63
CA VAL A 549 -24.51 4.99 47.23
C VAL A 549 -24.62 3.47 47.31
N PHE A 550 -23.58 2.74 46.87
CA PHE A 550 -23.53 1.29 46.99
C PHE A 550 -23.39 0.82 48.45
N ASP A 551 -22.68 1.56 49.30
CA ASP A 551 -22.56 1.27 50.74
C ASP A 551 -23.87 1.50 51.51
N THR A 552 -24.60 2.59 51.22
CA THR A 552 -25.75 3.03 52.02
C THR A 552 -27.08 2.52 51.48
N GLY A 553 -27.24 2.41 50.16
CA GLY A 553 -28.52 2.08 49.51
C GLY A 553 -29.66 3.04 49.90
N ALA A 554 -29.32 4.31 50.17
CA ALA A 554 -30.27 5.33 50.64
C ALA A 554 -31.13 5.83 49.47
N ASP A 555 -32.46 5.77 49.63
CA ASP A 555 -33.41 6.02 48.53
C ASP A 555 -33.33 7.47 48.02
N ASP A 556 -33.03 8.44 48.90
CA ASP A 556 -32.85 9.85 48.54
C ASP A 556 -31.58 10.09 47.72
N GLU A 557 -30.45 9.46 48.08
CA GLU A 557 -29.20 9.54 47.32
C GLU A 557 -29.31 8.87 45.94
N ILE A 558 -30.04 7.75 45.86
CA ILE A 558 -30.28 7.03 44.60
C ILE A 558 -31.14 7.88 43.67
N GLU A 559 -32.24 8.45 44.16
CA GLU A 559 -33.14 9.27 43.34
C GLU A 559 -32.48 10.59 42.90
N GLU A 560 -31.73 11.27 43.77
CA GLU A 560 -31.02 12.51 43.41
C GLU A 560 -29.91 12.25 42.37
N GLY A 561 -29.28 11.08 42.42
CA GLY A 561 -28.17 10.68 41.56
C GLY A 561 -28.54 9.77 40.37
N LYS A 562 -29.82 9.54 40.12
CA LYS A 562 -30.33 8.48 39.23
C LYS A 562 -29.75 8.48 37.82
N GLU A 563 -29.78 9.63 37.13
CA GLU A 563 -29.24 9.76 35.76
C GLU A 563 -27.73 9.49 35.71
N LYS A 564 -27.01 9.95 36.73
CA LYS A 564 -25.57 9.74 36.83
C LYS A 564 -25.22 8.28 37.11
N LEU A 565 -26.00 7.61 37.96
CA LEU A 565 -25.86 6.17 38.20
C LEU A 565 -26.12 5.37 36.93
N LYS A 566 -27.12 5.77 36.13
CA LYS A 566 -27.43 5.14 34.84
C LYS A 566 -26.26 5.23 33.85
N GLU A 567 -25.69 6.43 33.67
CA GLU A 567 -24.52 6.63 32.81
C GLU A 567 -23.39 5.68 33.22
N ILE A 568 -23.06 5.68 34.52
CA ILE A 568 -21.92 4.92 35.07
C ILE A 568 -22.15 3.41 34.95
N LEU A 569 -23.35 2.91 35.24
CA LEU A 569 -23.66 1.48 35.15
C LEU A 569 -23.55 0.93 33.72
N LEU A 570 -23.75 1.79 32.72
CA LEU A 570 -23.63 1.43 31.30
C LEU A 570 -22.23 1.68 30.73
N SER A 571 -21.46 2.62 31.28
CA SER A 571 -20.18 3.05 30.67
C SER A 571 -18.91 2.61 31.40
N GLU A 572 -18.97 2.33 32.70
CA GLU A 572 -17.78 1.92 33.46
C GLU A 572 -17.44 0.45 33.24
N GLU A 573 -16.17 0.09 33.43
CA GLU A 573 -15.69 -1.28 33.23
C GLU A 573 -16.41 -2.28 34.15
N PRO A 574 -16.84 -3.46 33.65
CA PRO A 574 -17.62 -4.44 34.42
C PRO A 574 -16.97 -4.85 35.75
N PHE A 575 -15.65 -5.04 35.79
CA PHE A 575 -14.95 -5.46 37.02
C PHE A 575 -14.98 -4.38 38.13
N ILE A 576 -15.11 -3.10 37.77
CA ILE A 576 -15.24 -2.00 38.74
C ILE A 576 -16.62 -2.06 39.39
N LEU A 577 -17.65 -2.28 38.57
CA LEU A 577 -19.02 -2.41 39.03
C LEU A 577 -19.21 -3.66 39.89
N LYS A 578 -18.64 -4.80 39.46
CA LYS A 578 -18.59 -6.04 40.26
C LYS A 578 -17.95 -5.79 41.63
N LYS A 579 -16.88 -4.97 41.75
CA LYS A 579 -16.32 -4.55 43.07
C LYS A 579 -17.35 -3.90 43.97
N LEU A 580 -18.06 -2.93 43.40
CA LEU A 580 -18.98 -2.08 44.15
C LEU A 580 -20.22 -2.86 44.59
N MET A 581 -20.60 -3.87 43.81
CA MET A 581 -21.76 -4.73 44.06
C MET A 581 -21.47 -5.85 45.06
N SER A 582 -20.26 -6.43 45.01
CA SER A 582 -19.84 -7.56 45.84
C SER A 582 -20.10 -7.32 47.33
N GLY A 583 -20.89 -8.18 47.97
CA GLY A 583 -21.26 -8.09 49.38
C GLY A 583 -22.27 -6.99 49.72
N ARG A 584 -22.92 -6.40 48.70
CA ARG A 584 -23.91 -5.30 48.81
C ARG A 584 -25.13 -5.56 47.92
N GLU A 585 -25.53 -6.81 47.81
CA GLU A 585 -26.55 -7.31 46.87
C GLU A 585 -27.87 -6.56 47.07
N ARG A 586 -28.32 -6.41 48.32
CA ARG A 586 -29.57 -5.71 48.64
C ARG A 586 -29.58 -4.23 48.22
N ASN A 587 -28.44 -3.55 48.36
CA ASN A 587 -28.32 -2.15 47.94
C ASN A 587 -28.22 -2.05 46.41
N THR A 588 -27.50 -2.98 45.79
CA THR A 588 -27.37 -3.08 44.34
C THR A 588 -28.74 -3.30 43.68
N VAL A 589 -29.57 -4.20 44.22
CA VAL A 589 -30.95 -4.41 43.77
C VAL A 589 -31.76 -3.12 43.82
N LYS A 590 -31.67 -2.35 44.91
CA LYS A 590 -32.37 -1.06 45.00
C LYS A 590 -31.93 -0.08 43.92
N ILE A 591 -30.62 0.03 43.69
CA ILE A 591 -30.05 0.92 42.67
C ILE A 591 -30.54 0.50 41.29
N ILE A 592 -30.39 -0.78 40.94
CA ILE A 592 -30.80 -1.33 39.64
C ILE A 592 -32.31 -1.15 39.41
N ASN A 593 -33.14 -1.46 40.42
CA ASN A 593 -34.58 -1.28 40.33
C ASN A 593 -34.97 0.19 40.16
N SER A 594 -34.34 1.11 40.89
CA SER A 594 -34.63 2.54 40.69
C SER A 594 -34.19 3.00 39.31
N VAL A 595 -32.96 2.67 38.88
CA VAL A 595 -32.34 3.19 37.65
C VAL A 595 -32.95 2.59 36.38
N PHE A 596 -33.24 1.29 36.37
CA PHE A 596 -33.64 0.54 35.18
C PHE A 596 -35.07 -0.03 35.24
N ASP A 597 -35.80 0.14 36.35
CA ASP A 597 -37.13 -0.45 36.56
C ASP A 597 -37.13 -1.99 36.41
N ALA A 598 -36.08 -2.63 36.92
CA ALA A 598 -35.78 -4.05 36.67
C ALA A 598 -36.71 -5.05 37.38
N GLY A 599 -37.47 -4.62 38.40
CA GLY A 599 -38.41 -5.49 39.13
C GLY A 599 -37.77 -6.62 39.94
N LEU A 600 -36.48 -6.54 40.26
CA LEU A 600 -35.74 -7.56 41.00
C LEU A 600 -36.19 -7.65 42.47
N GLY A 601 -36.22 -8.86 43.02
CA GLY A 601 -36.58 -9.11 44.42
C GLY A 601 -35.49 -8.65 45.39
N ALA A 602 -35.84 -8.23 46.61
CA ALA A 602 -34.88 -7.71 47.59
C ALA A 602 -33.79 -8.72 48.01
N ASP A 603 -34.03 -10.02 47.83
CA ASP A 603 -33.14 -11.13 48.15
C ASP A 603 -32.50 -11.75 46.89
N THR A 604 -32.50 -11.02 45.76
CA THR A 604 -31.87 -11.45 44.51
C THR A 604 -30.37 -11.70 44.73
N SER A 605 -29.87 -12.83 44.24
CA SER A 605 -28.47 -13.24 44.38
C SER A 605 -27.53 -12.44 43.47
N GLU A 606 -26.23 -12.48 43.75
CA GLU A 606 -25.20 -11.86 42.92
C GLU A 606 -25.19 -12.43 41.49
N GLU A 607 -25.44 -13.74 41.33
CA GLU A 607 -25.53 -14.41 40.03
C GLU A 607 -26.71 -13.87 39.19
N GLU A 608 -27.88 -13.68 39.82
CA GLU A 608 -29.07 -13.13 39.16
C GLU A 608 -28.90 -11.65 38.81
N ILE A 609 -28.24 -10.86 39.69
CA ILE A 609 -27.87 -9.47 39.39
C ILE A 609 -26.90 -9.43 38.19
N SER A 610 -25.92 -10.32 38.16
CA SER A 610 -24.96 -10.43 37.06
C SER A 610 -25.65 -10.80 35.74
N GLY A 611 -26.58 -11.76 35.77
CA GLY A 611 -27.37 -12.13 34.60
C GLY A 611 -28.17 -10.97 34.02
N PHE A 612 -28.82 -10.18 34.88
CA PHE A 612 -29.54 -8.97 34.44
C PHE A 612 -28.59 -7.93 33.82
N MET A 613 -27.42 -7.71 34.42
CA MET A 613 -26.42 -6.80 33.84
C MET A 613 -25.88 -7.29 32.50
N GLY A 614 -25.75 -8.61 32.30
CA GLY A 614 -25.38 -9.21 31.03
C GLY A 614 -26.45 -9.04 29.93
N GLU A 615 -27.74 -8.98 30.28
CA GLU A 615 -28.79 -8.63 29.32
C GLU A 615 -28.74 -7.15 28.89
N LEU A 616 -28.21 -6.28 29.75
CA LEU A 616 -28.04 -4.85 29.44
C LEU A 616 -26.74 -4.54 28.70
N ARG A 617 -25.75 -5.43 28.78
CA ARG A 617 -24.37 -5.17 28.37
C ARG A 617 -23.70 -6.44 27.82
N ASP A 618 -23.37 -6.41 26.54
CA ASP A 618 -22.68 -7.52 25.86
C ASP A 618 -21.26 -7.77 26.41
N ASP A 619 -20.64 -6.77 27.06
CA ASP A 619 -19.28 -6.84 27.61
C ASP A 619 -19.21 -7.34 29.06
N TRP A 620 -20.35 -7.63 29.71
CA TRP A 620 -20.39 -7.92 31.15
C TRP A 620 -19.65 -9.20 31.55
N ASP A 621 -19.72 -10.23 30.71
CA ASP A 621 -19.09 -11.54 30.91
C ASP A 621 -17.90 -11.81 29.99
N ALA A 622 -17.48 -10.81 29.21
CA ALA A 622 -16.28 -10.91 28.41
C ALA A 622 -15.05 -11.03 29.34
N GLU A 623 -14.26 -12.10 29.17
CA GLU A 623 -12.92 -12.12 29.74
C GLU A 623 -12.13 -10.95 29.13
N ALA A 624 -11.40 -10.19 29.95
CA ALA A 624 -10.62 -9.05 29.49
C ALA A 624 -9.52 -9.53 28.54
N VAL A 625 -9.84 -9.61 27.26
CA VAL A 625 -8.89 -9.71 26.16
C VAL A 625 -8.73 -8.31 25.61
N LYS A 626 -7.73 -7.59 26.12
CA LYS A 626 -7.10 -6.47 25.43
C LYS A 626 -5.61 -6.55 25.65
#